data_AF-A0A843RR38-F1
#
_entry.id   AF-A0A843RR38-F1
#
_cell.length_a   1.000
_cell.length_b   1.000
_cell.length_c   1.000
_cell.angle_alpha   90.00
_cell.angle_beta   90.00
_cell.angle_gamma   90.00
#
_symmetry.space_group_name_H-M   'P 1'
#
loop_
_entity.id
_entity.type
_entity.pdbx_description
1 polymer ?
#
loop_
_entity_poly.entity_id
_entity_poly.type
_entity_poly.pdbx_seq_one_letter_code
_entity_poly.pdbx_strand_id
1 'polypeptide(L)'
;MTTTTSAMTEQEHYISQVVDCLPQASRLRASIAMELRDNLQARVESGQPVDEVLRQLGDPVALAESYLAAVPLVSAPFWSRAAAKIIDVIAIAFVVGPIAGLVALLVRAEWVPLLIVMIIFLGGSVLFGAYTTLSEWAFGQTLGKLALDLRVVRESGARISLAQSAVRQLPMLLNIY
;
A
#
# COMPACT_ATOMS: atom_id res chain seq x y z
N MET A 1 -1.73 13.04 -40.15
CA MET A 1 -0.61 12.63 -39.26
C MET A 1 -0.86 12.98 -37.78
N THR A 2 -1.86 13.79 -37.45
CA THR A 2 -2.19 14.21 -36.06
C THR A 2 -3.08 13.23 -35.30
N THR A 3 -3.90 12.42 -35.99
CA THR A 3 -4.87 11.50 -35.35
C THR A 3 -4.21 10.31 -34.65
N THR A 4 -3.13 9.76 -35.21
CA THR A 4 -2.45 8.58 -34.65
C THR A 4 -1.78 8.88 -33.30
N THR A 5 -1.21 10.08 -33.14
CA THR A 5 -0.52 10.48 -31.89
C THR A 5 -1.50 10.71 -30.74
N SER A 6 -2.70 11.26 -31.02
CA SER A 6 -3.75 11.43 -30.00
C SER A 6 -4.24 10.07 -29.49
N ALA A 7 -4.51 9.15 -30.42
CA ALA A 7 -5.02 7.83 -30.13
C ALA A 7 -4.06 7.00 -29.26
N MET A 8 -2.75 7.04 -29.55
CA MET A 8 -1.73 6.39 -28.72
C MET A 8 -1.64 7.01 -27.32
N THR A 9 -1.83 8.33 -27.20
CA THR A 9 -1.78 9.04 -25.92
C THR A 9 -2.99 8.67 -25.05
N GLU A 10 -4.17 8.52 -25.63
CA GLU A 10 -5.39 8.11 -24.92
C GLU A 10 -5.31 6.66 -24.41
N GLN A 11 -4.77 5.74 -25.23
CA GLN A 11 -4.52 4.36 -24.82
C GLN A 11 -3.55 4.28 -23.64
N GLU A 12 -2.42 4.98 -23.74
CA GLU A 12 -1.41 4.99 -22.67
C GLU A 12 -1.97 5.63 -21.40
N HIS A 13 -2.80 6.67 -21.54
CA HIS A 13 -3.50 7.28 -20.41
C HIS A 13 -4.44 6.28 -19.73
N TYR A 14 -5.26 5.56 -20.48
CA TYR A 14 -6.15 4.54 -19.93
C TYR A 14 -5.37 3.41 -19.23
N ILE A 15 -4.31 2.89 -19.86
CA ILE A 15 -3.43 1.87 -19.26
C ILE A 15 -2.84 2.39 -17.94
N SER A 16 -2.37 3.65 -17.91
CA SER A 16 -1.81 4.24 -16.70
C SER A 16 -2.83 4.29 -15.55
N GLN A 17 -4.09 4.64 -15.84
CA GLN A 17 -5.17 4.68 -14.86
C GLN A 17 -5.47 3.29 -14.27
N VAL A 18 -5.58 2.26 -15.13
CA VAL A 18 -5.78 0.87 -14.68
C VAL A 18 -4.61 0.40 -13.82
N VAL A 19 -3.38 0.65 -14.30
CA VAL A 19 -2.16 0.22 -13.63
C VAL A 19 -2.02 0.89 -12.26
N ASP A 20 -2.41 2.15 -12.11
CA ASP A 20 -2.33 2.87 -10.84
C ASP A 20 -3.24 2.31 -9.75
N CYS A 21 -4.36 1.68 -10.13
CA CYS A 21 -5.24 0.96 -9.21
C CYS A 21 -4.63 -0.35 -8.66
N LEU A 22 -3.65 -0.94 -9.37
CA LEU A 22 -3.03 -2.21 -8.99
C LEU A 22 -1.97 -2.06 -7.88
N PRO A 23 -1.62 -3.10 -7.10
CA PRO A 23 -0.58 -3.03 -6.05
C PRO A 23 0.84 -2.76 -6.60
N GLN A 24 1.56 -1.74 -6.08
CA GLN A 24 2.83 -1.21 -6.63
C GLN A 24 3.93 -2.26 -6.82
N ALA A 25 4.04 -3.20 -5.88
CA ALA A 25 5.07 -4.23 -5.86
C ALA A 25 4.64 -5.56 -6.53
N SER A 26 3.57 -5.58 -7.34
CA SER A 26 3.12 -6.80 -8.00
C SER A 26 3.77 -6.96 -9.37
N ARG A 27 4.31 -8.15 -9.67
CA ARG A 27 4.70 -8.53 -11.05
C ARG A 27 3.51 -8.49 -12.00
N LEU A 28 2.31 -8.66 -11.45
CA LEU A 28 1.03 -8.56 -12.13
C LEU A 28 0.84 -7.19 -12.81
N ARG A 29 1.32 -6.08 -12.23
CA ARG A 29 1.25 -4.75 -12.86
C ARG A 29 1.88 -4.71 -14.25
N ALA A 30 3.10 -5.25 -14.37
CA ALA A 30 3.82 -5.25 -15.63
C ALA A 30 3.16 -6.18 -16.66
N SER A 31 2.67 -7.34 -16.21
CA SER A 31 1.97 -8.30 -17.06
C SER A 31 0.67 -7.71 -17.62
N ILE A 32 -0.18 -7.12 -16.75
CA ILE A 32 -1.45 -6.51 -17.17
C ILE A 32 -1.21 -5.31 -18.08
N ALA A 33 -0.23 -4.45 -17.77
CA ALA A 33 0.09 -3.31 -18.63
C ALA A 33 0.51 -3.75 -20.04
N MET A 34 1.31 -4.81 -20.14
CA MET A 34 1.75 -5.37 -21.42
C MET A 34 0.58 -6.01 -22.17
N GLU A 35 -0.22 -6.83 -21.51
CA GLU A 35 -1.39 -7.48 -22.09
C GLU A 35 -2.44 -6.47 -22.59
N LEU A 36 -2.70 -5.41 -21.81
CA LEU A 36 -3.61 -4.34 -22.23
C LEU A 36 -3.06 -3.58 -23.44
N ARG A 37 -1.75 -3.28 -23.46
CA ARG A 37 -1.13 -2.60 -24.60
C ARG A 37 -1.25 -3.43 -25.87
N ASP A 38 -0.94 -4.72 -25.80
CA ASP A 38 -1.03 -5.64 -26.95
C ASP A 38 -2.47 -5.78 -27.45
N ASN A 39 -3.44 -5.96 -26.53
CA ASN A 39 -4.85 -6.08 -26.90
C ASN A 39 -5.43 -4.79 -27.51
N LEU A 40 -5.08 -3.63 -26.95
CA LEU A 40 -5.51 -2.33 -27.47
C LEU A 40 -4.92 -2.07 -28.85
N GLN A 41 -3.64 -2.35 -29.03
CA GLN A 41 -2.96 -2.17 -30.32
C GLN A 41 -3.57 -3.07 -31.40
N ALA A 42 -3.77 -4.36 -31.09
CA ALA A 42 -4.37 -5.31 -32.03
C ALA A 42 -5.78 -4.89 -32.50
N ARG A 43 -6.60 -4.33 -31.60
CA ARG A 43 -7.95 -3.85 -31.95
C ARG A 43 -7.90 -2.60 -32.84
N VAL A 44 -6.97 -1.69 -32.59
CA VAL A 44 -6.78 -0.50 -33.45
C VAL A 44 -6.24 -0.88 -34.81
N GLU A 45 -5.28 -1.80 -34.89
CA GLU A 45 -4.75 -2.32 -36.16
C GLU A 45 -5.85 -3.04 -36.97
N SER A 46 -6.81 -3.68 -36.29
CA SER A 46 -8.00 -4.26 -36.93
C SER A 46 -9.02 -3.23 -37.44
N GLY A 47 -8.75 -1.94 -37.25
CA GLY A 47 -9.57 -0.83 -37.76
C GLY A 47 -10.66 -0.35 -36.80
N GLN A 48 -10.65 -0.79 -35.53
CA GLN A 48 -11.60 -0.27 -34.53
C GLN A 48 -11.14 1.11 -34.03
N PRO A 49 -12.06 2.10 -33.93
CA PRO A 49 -11.71 3.41 -33.38
C PRO A 49 -11.42 3.29 -31.88
N VAL A 50 -10.38 4.01 -31.41
CA VAL A 50 -9.90 3.93 -30.02
C VAL A 50 -11.00 4.20 -29.00
N ASP A 51 -11.83 5.20 -29.24
CA ASP A 51 -12.95 5.55 -28.36
C ASP A 51 -13.90 4.37 -28.12
N GLU A 52 -14.22 3.62 -29.18
CA GLU A 52 -15.12 2.47 -29.07
C GLU A 52 -14.47 1.31 -28.32
N VAL A 53 -13.17 1.09 -28.54
CA VAL A 53 -12.40 0.08 -27.80
C VAL A 53 -12.35 0.41 -26.31
N LEU A 54 -12.05 1.67 -25.95
CA LEU A 54 -12.02 2.12 -24.56
C LEU A 54 -13.41 2.06 -23.92
N ARG A 55 -14.47 2.42 -24.66
CA ARG A 55 -15.85 2.33 -24.21
C ARG A 55 -16.27 0.88 -23.92
N GLN A 56 -15.79 -0.08 -24.69
CA GLN A 56 -16.03 -1.51 -24.46
C GLN A 56 -15.29 -2.05 -23.22
N LEU A 57 -14.09 -1.53 -22.94
CA LEU A 57 -13.34 -1.88 -21.73
C LEU A 57 -13.96 -1.28 -20.46
N GLY A 58 -14.67 -0.16 -20.60
CA GLY A 58 -15.43 0.45 -19.52
C GLY A 58 -14.55 1.21 -18.52
N ASP A 59 -15.01 1.28 -17.27
CA ASP A 59 -14.32 2.03 -16.21
C ASP A 59 -12.95 1.37 -15.87
N PRO A 60 -11.84 2.12 -15.93
CA PRO A 60 -10.51 1.59 -15.61
C PRO A 60 -10.40 1.05 -14.18
N VAL A 61 -11.14 1.61 -13.22
CA VAL A 61 -11.12 1.12 -11.83
C VAL A 61 -11.80 -0.25 -11.74
N ALA A 62 -13.01 -0.37 -12.29
CA ALA A 62 -13.74 -1.64 -12.33
C ALA A 62 -12.95 -2.73 -13.08
N LEU A 63 -12.28 -2.38 -14.18
CA LEU A 63 -11.41 -3.30 -14.92
C LEU A 63 -10.24 -3.77 -14.04
N ALA A 64 -9.55 -2.87 -13.34
CA ALA A 64 -8.47 -3.23 -12.43
C ALA A 64 -8.94 -4.16 -11.30
N GLU A 65 -10.13 -3.91 -10.73
CA GLU A 65 -10.71 -4.76 -9.70
C GLU A 65 -11.06 -6.15 -10.24
N SER A 66 -11.52 -6.27 -11.48
CA SER A 66 -11.80 -7.57 -12.11
C SER A 66 -10.55 -8.44 -12.25
N TYR A 67 -9.42 -7.84 -12.64
CA TYR A 67 -8.14 -8.54 -12.75
C TYR A 67 -7.63 -9.03 -11.39
N LEU A 68 -7.87 -8.23 -10.35
CA LEU A 68 -7.42 -8.56 -8.99
C LEU A 68 -8.34 -9.58 -8.32
N ALA A 69 -9.65 -9.53 -8.58
CA ALA A 69 -10.61 -10.52 -8.11
C ALA A 69 -10.37 -11.92 -8.69
N ALA A 70 -9.78 -12.00 -9.89
CA ALA A 70 -9.38 -13.26 -10.50
C ALA A 70 -8.20 -13.95 -9.77
N VAL A 71 -7.46 -13.23 -8.92
CA VAL A 71 -6.36 -13.78 -8.13
C VAL A 71 -6.87 -14.15 -6.73
N PRO A 72 -6.84 -15.44 -6.33
CA PRO A 72 -7.35 -15.85 -5.03
C PRO A 72 -6.54 -15.21 -3.90
N LEU A 73 -7.23 -14.47 -3.03
CA LEU A 73 -6.63 -13.90 -1.83
C LEU A 73 -6.49 -14.99 -0.77
N VAL A 74 -5.26 -15.29 -0.38
CA VAL A 74 -4.97 -16.20 0.73
C VAL A 74 -4.70 -15.36 1.98
N SER A 75 -5.52 -15.56 3.01
CA SER A 75 -5.31 -14.90 4.30
C SER A 75 -4.00 -15.41 4.93
N ALA A 76 -3.10 -14.48 5.26
CA ALA A 76 -1.87 -14.84 5.96
C ALA A 76 -2.16 -15.45 7.33
N PRO A 77 -1.47 -16.55 7.71
CA PRO A 77 -1.67 -17.21 8.99
C PRO A 77 -1.31 -16.27 10.15
N PHE A 78 -1.94 -16.50 11.30
CA PHE A 78 -1.80 -15.66 12.49
C PHE A 78 -0.33 -15.40 12.87
N TRP A 79 0.51 -16.44 12.82
CA TRP A 79 1.93 -16.35 13.17
C TRP A 79 2.74 -15.46 12.24
N SER A 80 2.44 -15.43 10.94
CA SER A 80 3.09 -14.50 10.01
C SER A 80 2.73 -13.05 10.33
N ARG A 81 1.47 -12.79 10.71
CA ARG A 81 1.04 -11.45 11.15
C ARG A 81 1.71 -11.04 12.47
N ALA A 82 1.83 -11.96 13.41
CA ALA A 82 2.51 -11.73 14.68
C ALA A 82 4.01 -11.45 14.46
N ALA A 83 4.69 -12.25 13.64
CA ALA A 83 6.09 -12.05 13.29
C ALA A 83 6.34 -10.70 12.61
N ALA A 84 5.47 -10.29 11.67
CA ALA A 84 5.55 -8.97 11.05
C ALA A 84 5.48 -7.85 12.11
N LYS A 85 4.56 -7.96 13.08
CA LYS A 85 4.40 -6.96 14.15
C LYS A 85 5.61 -6.92 15.08
N ILE A 86 6.24 -8.07 15.37
CA ILE A 86 7.48 -8.13 16.14
C ILE A 86 8.61 -7.41 15.40
N ILE A 87 8.75 -7.62 14.09
CA ILE A 87 9.77 -6.94 13.27
C ILE A 87 9.55 -5.41 13.30
N ASP A 88 8.30 -4.95 13.15
CA ASP A 88 7.98 -3.52 13.23
C ASP A 88 8.28 -2.93 14.61
N VAL A 89 8.00 -3.64 15.71
CA VAL A 89 8.34 -3.22 17.07
C VAL A 89 9.85 -3.14 17.28
N ILE A 90 10.59 -4.12 16.79
CA ILE A 90 12.06 -4.12 16.87
C ILE A 90 12.63 -2.92 16.10
N ALA A 91 12.14 -2.66 14.89
CA ALA A 91 12.56 -1.52 14.09
C ALA A 91 12.34 -0.18 14.84
N ILE A 92 11.19 -0.03 15.50
CA ILE A 92 10.87 1.15 16.31
C ILE A 92 11.79 1.24 17.55
N ALA A 93 12.03 0.11 18.22
CA ALA A 93 12.93 0.07 19.38
C ALA A 93 14.35 0.50 19.02
N PHE A 94 14.85 0.15 17.84
CA PHE A 94 16.13 0.62 17.33
C PHE A 94 16.19 2.14 17.08
N VAL A 95 15.05 2.80 16.88
CA VAL A 95 14.98 4.26 16.73
C VAL A 95 14.80 4.94 18.09
N VAL A 96 13.88 4.45 18.91
CA VAL A 96 13.53 5.06 20.20
C VAL A 96 14.61 4.82 21.26
N GLY A 97 15.23 3.64 21.26
CA GLY A 97 16.25 3.24 22.24
C GLY A 97 17.45 4.19 22.29
N PRO A 98 18.11 4.50 21.16
CA PRO A 98 19.21 5.46 21.14
C PRO A 98 18.81 6.87 21.60
N ILE A 99 17.60 7.32 21.28
CA ILE A 99 17.07 8.62 21.73
C ILE A 99 16.90 8.62 23.25
N ALA A 100 16.29 7.57 23.81
CA ALA A 100 16.13 7.42 25.25
C ALA A 100 17.51 7.34 25.96
N GLY A 101 18.47 6.61 25.38
CA GLY A 101 19.83 6.53 25.89
C GLY A 101 20.55 7.87 25.87
N LEU A 102 20.44 8.65 24.79
CA LEU A 102 21.02 9.98 24.70
C LEU A 102 20.41 10.94 25.72
N VAL A 103 19.09 10.92 25.90
CA VAL A 103 18.41 11.73 26.92
C VAL A 103 18.89 11.37 28.32
N ALA A 104 19.09 10.09 28.60
CA ALA A 104 19.62 9.64 29.89
C ALA A 104 21.03 10.18 30.19
N LEU A 105 21.83 10.47 29.17
CA LEU A 105 23.17 11.06 29.32
C LEU A 105 23.15 12.58 29.53
N LEU A 106 22.10 13.27 29.06
CA LEU A 106 22.02 14.73 29.03
C LEU A 106 21.21 15.34 30.19
N VAL A 107 20.41 14.53 30.88
CA VAL A 107 19.49 14.98 31.93
C VAL A 107 19.94 14.57 33.32
N ARG A 108 19.62 15.39 34.32
CA ARG A 108 19.85 15.10 35.74
C ARG A 108 19.21 13.77 36.13
N ALA A 109 19.95 12.94 36.88
CA ALA A 109 19.58 11.56 37.23
C ALA A 109 18.17 11.42 37.85
N GLU A 110 17.70 12.42 38.58
CA GLU A 110 16.38 12.43 39.23
C GLU A 110 15.20 12.43 38.23
N TRP A 111 15.39 12.96 37.02
CA TRP A 111 14.35 13.00 35.97
C TRP A 111 14.47 11.87 34.94
N VAL A 112 15.60 11.15 34.92
CA VAL A 112 15.90 10.12 33.92
C VAL A 112 14.83 9.00 33.87
N PRO A 113 14.37 8.42 34.99
CA PRO A 113 13.39 7.34 34.95
C PRO A 113 12.06 7.80 34.32
N LEU A 114 11.58 8.99 34.70
CA LEU A 114 10.34 9.56 34.20
C LEU A 114 10.41 9.83 32.69
N LEU A 115 11.51 10.44 32.23
CA LEU A 115 11.68 10.77 30.81
C LEU A 115 11.87 9.52 29.95
N ILE A 116 12.58 8.50 30.43
CA ILE A 116 12.71 7.21 29.71
C ILE A 116 11.34 6.56 29.54
N VAL A 117 10.54 6.47 30.59
CA VAL A 117 9.17 5.93 30.52
C VAL A 117 8.33 6.74 29.53
N MET A 118 8.38 8.07 29.59
CA MET A 118 7.64 8.93 28.68
C MET A 118 8.09 8.74 27.22
N ILE A 119 9.38 8.68 26.93
CA ILE A 119 9.92 8.50 25.57
C ILE A 119 9.54 7.13 25.01
N ILE A 120 9.69 6.07 25.81
CA ILE A 120 9.38 4.70 25.36
C ILE A 120 7.89 4.52 25.15
N PHE A 121 7.06 4.91 26.12
CA PHE A 121 5.62 4.67 26.04
C PHE A 121 4.91 5.69 25.16
N LEU A 122 5.06 6.99 25.43
CA LEU A 122 4.36 8.02 24.66
C LEU A 122 5.02 8.21 23.29
N GLY A 123 6.34 8.42 23.27
CA GLY A 123 7.09 8.60 22.04
C GLY A 123 7.03 7.36 21.15
N GLY A 124 7.25 6.17 21.71
CA GLY A 124 7.16 4.91 20.98
C GLY A 124 5.76 4.63 20.42
N SER A 125 4.69 4.88 21.18
CA SER A 125 3.32 4.67 20.70
C SER A 125 2.93 5.63 19.58
N VAL A 126 3.26 6.92 19.72
CA VAL A 126 3.01 7.92 18.69
C VAL A 126 3.79 7.60 17.43
N LEU A 127 5.09 7.28 17.58
CA LEU A 127 5.94 6.93 16.45
C LEU A 127 5.45 5.66 15.75
N PHE A 128 5.03 4.64 16.50
CA PHE A 128 4.50 3.39 15.96
C PHE A 128 3.22 3.61 15.16
N GLY A 129 2.26 4.40 15.68
CA GLY A 129 1.02 4.73 14.99
C GLY A 129 1.27 5.54 13.71
N ALA A 130 2.12 6.57 13.80
CA ALA A 130 2.48 7.41 12.67
C ALA A 130 3.22 6.61 11.58
N TYR A 131 4.22 5.81 11.96
CA TYR A 131 4.97 4.93 11.07
C TYR A 131 4.06 3.94 10.35
N THR A 132 3.20 3.24 11.08
CA THR A 132 2.30 2.23 10.51
C THR A 132 1.34 2.88 9.51
N THR A 133 0.75 4.02 9.87
CA THR A 133 -0.21 4.73 9.01
C THR A 133 0.46 5.25 7.74
N LEU A 134 1.62 5.88 7.88
CA LEU A 134 2.34 6.46 6.74
C LEU A 134 2.88 5.38 5.80
N SER A 135 3.40 4.28 6.34
CA SER A 135 3.93 3.17 5.54
C SER A 135 2.83 2.39 4.82
N GLU A 136 1.70 2.11 5.48
CA GLU A 136 0.54 1.50 4.84
C GLU A 136 -0.07 2.40 3.77
N TRP A 137 -0.10 3.72 3.99
CA TRP A 137 -0.54 4.65 2.97
C TRP A 137 0.39 4.72 1.76
N ALA A 138 1.67 4.99 1.99
CA ALA A 138 2.62 5.26 0.91
C ALA A 138 3.01 3.99 0.14
N PHE A 139 3.18 2.87 0.84
CA PHE A 139 3.74 1.65 0.30
C PHE A 139 2.78 0.45 0.33
N GLY A 140 1.60 0.59 0.95
CA GLY A 140 0.64 -0.51 1.09
C GLY A 140 1.06 -1.60 2.10
N GLN A 141 2.17 -1.39 2.82
CA GLN A 141 2.76 -2.36 3.73
C GLN A 141 3.73 -1.68 4.71
N THR A 142 3.88 -2.28 5.90
CA THR A 142 4.94 -1.94 6.87
C THR A 142 6.22 -2.73 6.55
N LEU A 143 7.37 -2.34 7.11
CA LEU A 143 8.64 -3.07 6.95
C LEU A 143 8.53 -4.53 7.40
N GLY A 144 7.86 -4.80 8.52
CA GLY A 144 7.64 -6.15 9.02
C GLY A 144 6.77 -6.99 8.08
N LYS A 145 5.76 -6.38 7.45
CA LYS A 145 4.95 -7.04 6.43
C LYS A 145 5.73 -7.28 5.14
N LEU A 146 6.52 -6.30 4.70
CA LEU A 146 7.41 -6.42 3.55
C LEU A 146 8.42 -7.57 3.74
N ALA A 147 9.03 -7.70 4.93
CA ALA A 147 10.00 -8.75 5.24
C ALA A 147 9.41 -10.17 5.15
N LEU A 148 8.09 -10.31 5.28
CA LEU A 148 7.37 -11.58 5.23
C LEU A 148 6.50 -11.73 3.98
N ASP A 149 6.67 -10.84 2.99
CA ASP A 149 5.85 -10.72 1.76
C ASP A 149 4.33 -10.71 2.03
N LEU A 150 3.94 -10.09 3.14
CA LEU A 150 2.55 -9.90 3.53
C LEU A 150 2.03 -8.57 2.99
N ARG A 151 0.80 -8.57 2.48
CA ARG A 151 0.20 -7.38 1.86
C ARG A 151 -1.16 -7.10 2.43
N VAL A 152 -1.47 -5.80 2.50
CA VAL A 152 -2.78 -5.33 2.93
C VAL A 152 -3.54 -4.85 1.69
N VAL A 153 -4.51 -5.64 1.26
CA VAL A 153 -5.35 -5.35 0.10
C VAL A 153 -6.83 -5.35 0.50
N ARG A 154 -7.68 -4.75 -0.34
CA ARG A 154 -9.14 -4.85 -0.26
C ARG A 154 -9.59 -6.29 -0.57
N GLU A 155 -10.88 -6.58 -0.37
CA GLU A 155 -11.50 -7.84 -0.79
C GLU A 155 -11.38 -8.08 -2.31
N SER A 156 -11.35 -7.00 -3.09
CA SER A 156 -11.07 -7.05 -4.53
C SER A 156 -9.59 -7.24 -4.86
N GLY A 157 -8.68 -7.26 -3.87
CA GLY A 157 -7.23 -7.28 -4.09
C GLY A 157 -6.62 -5.91 -4.42
N ALA A 158 -7.44 -4.87 -4.57
CA ALA A 158 -7.00 -3.50 -4.86
C ALA A 158 -6.35 -2.82 -3.65
N ARG A 159 -5.60 -1.75 -3.90
CA ARG A 159 -4.97 -0.96 -2.84
C ARG A 159 -6.02 -0.35 -1.90
N ILE A 160 -5.65 -0.21 -0.63
CA ILE A 160 -6.46 0.50 0.36
C ILE A 160 -6.25 2.00 0.20
N SER A 161 -7.34 2.78 0.23
CA SER A 161 -7.26 4.24 0.22
C SER A 161 -6.96 4.80 1.61
N LEU A 162 -6.40 6.02 1.71
CA LEU A 162 -6.11 6.71 2.98
C LEU A 162 -7.26 6.64 3.99
N ALA A 163 -8.46 6.99 3.53
CA ALA A 163 -9.65 7.02 4.35
C ALA A 163 -9.99 5.62 4.90
N GLN A 164 -9.83 4.56 4.10
CA GLN A 164 -10.07 3.19 4.55
C GLN A 164 -8.97 2.67 5.47
N SER A 165 -7.72 3.07 5.26
CA SER A 165 -6.60 2.73 6.16
C SER A 165 -6.83 3.32 7.55
N ALA A 166 -7.29 4.58 7.62
CA ALA A 166 -7.66 5.23 8.88
C ALA A 166 -8.90 4.60 9.52
N VAL A 167 -9.97 4.35 8.74
CA VAL A 167 -11.20 3.71 9.25
C VAL A 167 -10.94 2.31 9.79
N ARG A 168 -10.00 1.57 9.21
CA ARG A 168 -9.63 0.22 9.69
C ARG A 168 -8.87 0.23 11.02
N GLN A 169 -8.30 1.37 11.42
CA GLN A 169 -7.73 1.53 12.77
C GLN A 169 -8.79 1.93 13.81
N LEU A 170 -9.98 2.39 13.40
CA LEU A 170 -11.06 2.78 14.32
C LEU A 170 -11.60 1.63 15.19
N PRO A 171 -11.73 0.36 14.72
CA PRO A 171 -12.07 -0.75 15.61
C PRO A 171 -11.06 -0.91 16.75
N MET A 172 -9.79 -0.51 16.58
CA MET A 172 -8.82 -0.54 17.66
C MET A 172 -9.04 0.57 18.72
N LEU A 173 -9.76 1.64 18.36
CA LEU A 173 -10.15 2.75 19.25
C LEU A 173 -11.56 2.60 19.83
N LEU A 174 -12.47 1.89 19.13
CA LEU A 174 -13.88 1.76 19.51
C LEU A 174 -14.26 0.38 20.04
N ASN A 175 -13.39 -0.63 19.96
CA ASN A 175 -13.64 -1.94 20.55
C ASN A 175 -13.16 -1.94 22.01
N ILE A 176 -13.89 -1.21 22.85
CA ILE A 176 -13.90 -1.38 24.30
C ILE A 176 -14.83 -2.58 24.56
N TYR A 177 -14.25 -3.76 24.76
CA TYR A 177 -14.86 -4.84 25.51
C TYR A 177 -14.08 -5.01 26.80
#